data_AF-A0A354EFD7-F1
#
_entry.id   AF-A0A354EFD7-F1
#
_cell.length_a   1.000
_cell.length_b   1.000
_cell.length_c   1.000
_cell.angle_alpha   90.00
_cell.angle_beta   90.00
_cell.angle_gamma   90.00
#
_symmetry.space_group_name_H-M   'P 1'
#
loop_
_entity.id
_entity.type
_entity.pdbx_description
1 polymer ?
#
loop_
_entity_poly.entity_id
_entity_poly.type
_entity_poly.pdbx_seq_one_letter_code
_entity_poly.pdbx_strand_id
1 'polypeptide(L)'
;MQQTILITGATSGFGWACSELFAAKGWRLIACGRREERLRELQARLPEAEIHPYRLDVRESRQIEEMPVCQSWAPFAMHREQQKEMTGCDG
;
A
#
# COMPACT_ATOMS: atom_id res chain seq x y z
N MET A 1 -8.80 14.74 13.87
CA MET A 1 -8.91 13.58 12.97
C MET A 1 -7.65 13.54 12.12
N GLN A 2 -7.01 12.38 11.98
CA GLN A 2 -5.81 12.22 11.16
C GLN A 2 -6.21 11.95 9.71
N GLN A 3 -5.61 12.67 8.75
CA GLN A 3 -5.94 12.54 7.33
C GLN A 3 -5.21 11.34 6.72
N THR A 4 -5.85 10.68 5.76
CA THR A 4 -5.29 9.52 5.04
C THR A 4 -5.18 9.84 3.56
N ILE A 5 -4.08 9.44 2.93
CA ILE A 5 -3.84 9.58 1.50
C ILE A 5 -3.43 8.25 0.87
N LEU A 6 -3.98 7.96 -0.30
CA LEU A 6 -3.55 6.87 -1.18
C LEU A 6 -2.66 7.44 -2.29
N ILE A 7 -1.47 6.87 -2.47
CA ILE A 7 -0.52 7.29 -3.51
C ILE A 7 -0.20 6.09 -4.40
N THR A 8 -0.66 6.13 -5.66
CA THR A 8 -0.21 5.17 -6.69
C THR A 8 1.12 5.61 -7.27
N GLY A 9 2.02 4.66 -7.52
CA GLY A 9 3.38 4.99 -7.97
C GLY A 9 4.25 5.63 -6.88
N ALA A 10 4.00 5.32 -5.59
CA ALA A 10 4.69 5.90 -4.44
C ALA A 10 6.22 5.61 -4.39
N THR A 11 6.71 4.72 -5.25
CA THR A 11 8.09 4.20 -5.21
C THR A 11 9.09 4.95 -6.09
N SER A 12 8.67 6.01 -6.78
CA SER A 12 9.56 6.80 -7.66
C SER A 12 9.01 8.19 -8.00
N GLY A 13 9.89 9.11 -8.39
CA GLY A 13 9.52 10.40 -8.96
C GLY A 13 8.58 11.21 -8.06
N PHE A 14 7.51 11.75 -8.64
CA PHE A 14 6.52 12.55 -7.91
C PHE A 14 5.83 11.77 -6.78
N GLY A 15 5.52 10.49 -6.97
CA GLY A 15 4.86 9.68 -5.94
C GLY A 15 5.72 9.53 -4.68
N TRP A 16 7.04 9.43 -4.85
CA TRP A 16 7.99 9.42 -3.74
C TRP A 16 8.00 10.77 -3.01
N ALA A 17 8.18 11.88 -3.74
CA ALA A 17 8.21 13.21 -3.16
C ALA A 17 6.89 13.57 -2.45
N CYS A 18 5.74 13.17 -3.01
CA CYS A 18 4.45 13.29 -2.34
C CYS A 18 4.41 12.47 -1.05
N SER A 19 4.92 11.25 -1.06
CA SER A 19 4.97 10.41 0.14
C SER A 19 5.76 11.09 1.27
N GLU A 20 6.93 11.65 0.95
CA GLU A 20 7.71 12.43 1.92
C GLU A 20 6.95 13.66 2.43
N LEU A 21 6.30 14.41 1.53
CA LEU A 21 5.53 15.61 1.88
C LEU A 21 4.36 15.31 2.82
N PHE A 22 3.58 14.26 2.53
CA PHE A 22 2.41 13.92 3.34
C PHE A 22 2.79 13.23 4.65
N ALA A 23 3.87 12.43 4.64
CA ALA A 23 4.46 11.87 5.86
C ALA A 23 4.89 12.99 6.82
N ALA A 24 5.59 14.02 6.33
CA ALA A 24 5.99 15.18 7.13
C ALA A 24 4.81 15.98 7.70
N LYS A 25 3.63 15.87 7.09
CA LYS A 25 2.37 16.48 7.59
C LYS A 25 1.63 15.59 8.60
N GLY A 26 2.16 14.42 8.93
CA GLY A 26 1.54 13.46 9.86
C GLY A 26 0.32 12.73 9.31
N TRP A 27 0.21 12.63 7.98
CA TRP A 27 -0.87 11.89 7.33
C TRP A 27 -0.57 10.39 7.38
N ARG A 28 -1.62 9.58 7.30
CA ARG A 28 -1.50 8.14 7.05
C ARG A 28 -1.36 7.91 5.57
N LEU A 29 -0.39 7.13 5.15
CA LEU A 29 -0.11 6.86 3.74
C LEU A 29 -0.49 5.42 3.41
N ILE A 30 -1.23 5.24 2.33
CA ILE A 30 -1.37 3.96 1.65
C ILE A 30 -0.49 4.06 0.40
N ALA A 31 0.69 3.47 0.46
CA ALA A 31 1.72 3.59 -0.57
C ALA A 31 1.62 2.42 -1.54
N CYS A 32 1.21 2.70 -2.78
CA CYS A 32 0.99 1.69 -3.80
C CYS A 32 2.10 1.68 -4.86
N GLY A 33 2.57 0.50 -5.23
CA GLY A 33 3.57 0.34 -6.29
C GLY A 33 3.80 -1.12 -6.69
N ARG A 34 4.48 -1.34 -7.81
CA ARG A 34 4.74 -2.69 -8.34
C ARG A 34 5.92 -3.40 -7.68
N ARG A 35 6.87 -2.65 -7.12
CA ARG A 35 8.13 -3.14 -6.55
C ARG A 35 8.06 -3.10 -5.03
N GLU A 36 7.99 -4.26 -4.40
CA GLU A 36 7.85 -4.38 -2.93
C GLU A 36 9.08 -3.85 -2.19
N GLU A 37 10.27 -4.06 -2.75
CA GLU A 37 11.54 -3.63 -2.15
C GLU A 37 11.59 -2.11 -2.02
N ARG A 38 11.11 -1.38 -3.03
CA ARG A 38 11.04 0.09 -3.01
C ARG A 38 9.96 0.60 -2.05
N LEU A 39 8.88 -0.15 -1.85
CA LEU A 39 7.87 0.19 -0.85
C LEU A 39 8.44 0.03 0.57
N ARG A 40 9.21 -1.04 0.82
CA ARG A 40 9.93 -1.24 2.08
C ARG A 40 10.99 -0.16 2.30
N GLU A 41 11.72 0.24 1.26
CA GLU A 41 12.68 1.35 1.33
C GLU A 41 11.99 2.66 1.74
N LEU A 42 10.83 2.98 1.16
CA LEU A 42 10.04 4.16 1.51
C LEU A 42 9.64 4.13 3.00
N GLN A 43 9.14 2.99 3.49
CA GLN A 43 8.81 2.79 4.91
C GLN A 43 10.03 2.98 5.81
N ALA A 44 11.17 2.38 5.45
CA ALA A 44 12.40 2.44 6.22
C ALA A 44 12.99 3.86 6.29
N ARG A 45 12.82 4.67 5.25
CA ARG A 45 13.27 6.06 5.21
C ARG A 45 12.40 7.02 5.99
N LEU A 46 11.16 6.66 6.28
CA LEU A 46 10.17 7.48 6.98
C LEU A 46 9.62 6.74 8.21
N PRO A 47 10.47 6.37 9.18
CA PRO A 47 10.11 5.46 10.28
C PRO A 47 9.03 6.02 11.22
N GLU A 48 8.92 7.35 11.32
CA GLU A 48 7.93 8.04 12.16
C GLU A 48 6.55 8.15 11.47
N ALA A 49 6.46 7.83 10.18
CA ALA A 49 5.24 7.97 9.40
C ALA A 49 4.43 6.67 9.40
N GLU A 50 3.10 6.77 9.56
CA GLU A 50 2.21 5.63 9.40
C GLU A 50 2.02 5.33 7.91
N ILE A 51 2.82 4.40 7.38
CA ILE A 51 2.81 4.00 5.97
C ILE A 51 2.35 2.55 5.85
N HIS A 52 1.30 2.32 5.06
CA HIS A 52 0.76 1.02 4.69
C HIS A 52 1.18 0.68 3.24
N PRO A 53 2.25 -0.08 3.03
CA PRO A 53 2.70 -0.47 1.69
C PRO A 53 1.76 -1.52 1.11
N TYR A 54 1.31 -1.30 -0.12
CA TYR A 54 0.45 -2.22 -0.85
C TYR A 54 1.00 -2.44 -2.26
N ARG A 55 1.31 -3.69 -2.60
CA ARG A 55 1.72 -4.01 -3.95
C ARG A 55 0.51 -3.94 -4.87
N LEU A 56 0.59 -3.07 -5.88
CA LEU A 56 -0.48 -2.85 -6.83
C LEU A 56 0.11 -2.56 -8.22
N ASP A 57 -0.35 -3.29 -9.22
CA ASP A 57 -0.25 -2.90 -10.61
C ASP A 57 -1.59 -2.29 -11.07
N VAL A 58 -1.59 -0.98 -11.32
CA VAL A 58 -2.77 -0.24 -11.78
C VAL A 58 -3.23 -0.63 -13.19
N ARG A 59 -2.47 -1.48 -13.89
CA ARG A 59 -2.87 -2.05 -15.18
C ARG A 59 -3.77 -3.28 -15.01
N GLU A 60 -3.77 -3.89 -13.83
CA GLU A 60 -4.56 -5.07 -13.51
C GLU A 60 -5.85 -4.65 -12.79
N SER A 61 -6.94 -4.48 -13.53
CA SER A 61 -8.22 -3.99 -12.98
C SER A 61 -8.71 -4.80 -11.78
N ARG A 62 -8.49 -6.13 -11.80
CA ARG A 62 -8.81 -7.02 -10.67
C ARG A 62 -8.11 -6.61 -9.38
N GLN A 63 -6.85 -6.17 -9.44
CA GLN A 63 -6.11 -5.74 -8.24
C GLN A 63 -6.61 -4.40 -7.69
N ILE A 64 -7.14 -3.54 -8.56
CA ILE A 64 -7.78 -2.28 -8.15
C ILE A 64 -9.12 -2.59 -7.47
N GLU A 65 -9.92 -3.48 -8.04
CA GLU A 65 -11.20 -3.91 -7.47
C GLU A 65 -11.05 -4.57 -6.11
N GLU A 66 -10.02 -5.39 -5.93
CA GLU A 66 -9.69 -6.05 -4.65
C GLU A 66 -8.96 -5.14 -3.67
N MET A 67 -8.65 -3.90 -4.05
CA MET A 67 -7.90 -2.99 -3.18
C MET A 67 -8.72 -2.71 -1.91
N PRO A 68 -8.13 -2.86 -0.71
CA PRO A 68 -8.86 -2.76 0.55
C PRO A 68 -9.62 -1.44 0.75
N VAL A 69 -9.14 -0.36 0.13
CA VAL A 69 -9.77 0.96 0.18
C VAL A 69 -11.11 1.00 -0.57
N CYS A 70 -11.24 0.24 -1.66
CA CYS A 70 -12.46 0.20 -2.47
C CYS A 70 -13.53 -0.73 -1.89
N GLN A 71 -13.12 -1.76 -1.15
CA GLN A 71 -14.02 -2.82 -0.66
C GLN A 71 -14.71 -2.46 0.68
N SER A 72 -14.20 -1.49 1.44
CA SER A 72 -14.77 -1.13 2.74
C SER A 72 -14.22 0.21 3.22
N TRP A 73 -14.99 1.28 3.15
CA TRP A 73 -14.60 2.49 3.87
C TRP A 73 -15.02 2.42 5.35
N ALA A 74 -14.27 1.62 6.13
CA ALA A 74 -14.18 1.61 7.61
C ALA A 74 -12.89 0.85 8.02
N PRO A 75 -12.26 1.11 9.18
CA PRO A 75 -10.88 1.56 9.29
C PRO A 75 -9.79 0.62 8.75
N PHE A 76 -9.98 -0.69 8.65
CA PHE A 76 -9.02 -1.67 8.10
C PHE A 76 -9.73 -3.02 7.93
N ALA A 77 -10.45 -3.29 6.83
CA ALA A 77 -11.03 -4.63 6.64
C ALA A 77 -9.94 -5.69 6.41
N MET A 78 -9.36 -6.17 7.50
CA MET A 78 -8.84 -7.52 7.63
C MET A 78 -9.97 -8.40 8.16
N HIS A 79 -10.53 -9.22 7.28
CA HIS A 79 -10.72 -10.67 7.48
C HIS A 79 -11.27 -11.24 6.16
N ARG A 80 -10.38 -11.65 5.26
CA ARG A 80 -10.62 -12.90 4.55
C ARG A 80 -9.62 -13.89 5.12
N GLU A 81 -10.08 -14.56 6.18
CA GLU A 81 -9.43 -15.69 6.80
C GLU A 81 -9.01 -16.73 5.75
N GLN A 82 -7.84 -17.32 5.97
CA GLN A 82 -7.27 -18.51 5.32
C GLN A 82 -6.77 -18.28 3.87
N GLN A 83 -5.44 -18.18 3.68
CA GLN A 83 -4.62 -19.33 3.24
C GLN A 83 -5.27 -19.96 1.99
N LYS A 84 -4.86 -19.61 0.76
CA LYS A 84 -3.73 -20.28 0.10
C LYS A 84 -3.59 -21.76 0.49
N GLU A 85 -4.68 -22.50 0.53
CA GLU A 85 -4.62 -23.90 0.18
C GLU A 85 -4.32 -23.96 -1.33
N MET A 86 -3.31 -24.73 -1.69
CA MET A 86 -2.96 -25.10 -3.06
C MET A 86 -2.12 -24.12 -3.91
N THR A 87 -0.99 -23.64 -3.39
CA THR A 87 0.24 -23.70 -4.22
C THR A 87 1.03 -24.92 -3.78
N GLY A 88 0.62 -26.09 -4.26
CA GLY A 88 1.42 -27.31 -4.20
C GLY A 88 2.58 -27.19 -5.18
N CYS A 89 3.76 -26.89 -4.65
CA CYS A 89 5.00 -27.41 -5.20
C CYS A 89 5.55 -28.36 -4.12
N ASP A 90 5.56 -29.66 -4.43
CA ASP A 90 6.66 -30.59 -4.17
C ASP A 90 6.23 -31.99 -4.66
N GLY A 91 6.95 -32.50 -5.67
CA GLY A 91 6.73 -33.78 -6.34
C GLY A 91 7.32 -33.82 -7.73
#